data_AF-A0A3N7DE88-F1
#
_entry.id   AF-A0A3N7DE88-F1
#
_cell.length_a   1.000
_cell.length_b   1.000
_cell.length_c   1.000
_cell.angle_alpha   90.00
_cell.angle_beta   90.00
_cell.angle_gamma   90.00
#
_symmetry.space_group_name_H-M   'P 1'
#
loop_
_entity.id
_entity.type
_entity.pdbx_description
1 polymer ?
#
loop_
_entity_poly.entity_id
_entity_poly.type
_entity_poly.pdbx_seq_one_letter_code
_entity_poly.pdbx_strand_id
1 'polypeptide(L)'
;MKKITIHSVPVVISFIWLFATCQTFNPFTLKGPDFLKFYIILLLGFYASVFMINSLTETIPKTTLYFAGLIFLLGIIKLIRGMLLGKPVGFLVMILIAECIVTVFFMLAHVNKKIR
;
A
#
# COMPACT_ATOMS: atom_id res chain seq x y z
N MET A 1 4.99 12.60 16.12
CA MET A 1 3.82 13.05 15.33
C MET A 1 4.14 13.29 13.86
N LYS A 2 5.22 14.02 13.49
CA LYS A 2 5.59 14.29 12.08
C LYS A 2 5.68 13.07 11.15
N LYS A 3 6.15 11.91 11.65
CA LYS A 3 6.31 10.68 10.83
C LYS A 3 4.98 10.06 10.38
N ILE A 4 3.92 10.18 11.18
CA ILE A 4 2.57 9.66 10.83
C ILE A 4 2.00 10.48 9.68
N THR A 5 2.22 11.80 9.70
CA THR A 5 1.70 12.74 8.70
C THR A 5 2.23 12.45 7.30
N ILE A 6 3.47 11.97 7.18
CA ILE A 6 4.09 11.69 5.88
C ILE A 6 3.53 10.39 5.28
N HIS A 7 3.27 9.36 6.10
CA HIS A 7 2.64 8.11 5.63
C HIS A 7 1.15 8.27 5.30
N SER A 8 0.46 9.29 5.84
CA SER A 8 -0.93 9.58 5.50
C SER A 8 -1.09 10.33 4.17
N VAL A 9 -0.05 11.03 3.68
CA VAL A 9 -0.12 11.79 2.41
C VAL A 9 -0.46 10.90 1.21
N PRO A 10 0.19 9.73 0.99
CA PRO A 10 -0.17 8.81 -0.09
C PRO A 10 -1.61 8.31 -0.03
N VAL A 11 -2.11 8.07 1.18
CA VAL A 11 -3.50 7.65 1.40
C VAL A 11 -4.43 8.77 0.94
N VAL A 12 -4.21 9.99 1.41
CA VAL A 12 -5.03 11.16 1.02
C VAL A 12 -5.00 11.38 -0.48
N ILE A 13 -3.83 11.34 -1.13
CA ILE A 13 -3.69 11.47 -2.59
C ILE A 13 -4.49 10.39 -3.33
N SER A 14 -4.43 9.16 -2.87
CA SER A 14 -5.16 8.04 -3.49
C SER A 14 -6.67 8.22 -3.36
N PHE A 15 -7.14 8.73 -2.21
CA PHE A 15 -8.55 9.05 -2.00
C PHE A 15 -9.02 10.30 -2.77
N ILE A 16 -8.15 11.29 -2.98
CA ILE A 16 -8.45 12.43 -3.88
C ILE A 16 -8.63 11.92 -5.32
N TRP A 17 -7.76 11.03 -5.79
CA TRP A 17 -7.90 10.42 -7.11
C TRP A 17 -9.21 9.62 -7.23
N LEU A 18 -9.54 8.86 -6.18
CA LEU A 18 -10.78 8.08 -6.09
C LEU A 18 -12.02 8.97 -6.20
N PHE A 19 -12.03 10.10 -5.48
CA PHE A 19 -13.13 11.06 -5.51
C PHE A 19 -13.24 11.76 -6.86
N ALA A 20 -12.12 12.25 -7.40
CA ALA A 20 -12.10 13.01 -8.65
C ALA A 20 -12.49 12.16 -9.88
N THR A 21 -12.07 10.89 -9.91
CA THR A 21 -12.23 10.03 -11.10
C THR A 21 -13.46 9.12 -11.01
N CYS A 22 -13.72 8.57 -9.82
CA CYS A 22 -14.73 7.53 -9.63
C CYS A 22 -15.94 8.03 -8.82
N GLN A 23 -15.94 9.29 -8.38
CA GLN A 23 -17.03 9.94 -7.61
C GLN A 23 -17.51 9.09 -6.43
N THR A 24 -16.61 8.30 -5.83
CA THR A 24 -16.89 7.40 -4.71
C THR A 24 -15.83 7.59 -3.65
N PHE A 25 -16.21 7.35 -2.40
CA PHE A 25 -15.26 7.25 -1.29
C PHE A 25 -14.96 5.79 -0.93
N ASN A 26 -15.62 4.83 -1.57
CA ASN A 26 -15.49 3.42 -1.24
C ASN A 26 -14.63 2.67 -2.28
N PRO A 27 -13.36 2.36 -1.99
CA PRO A 27 -12.46 1.69 -2.94
C PRO A 27 -12.93 0.26 -3.28
N PHE A 28 -13.73 -0.39 -2.42
CA PHE A 28 -14.23 -1.74 -2.67
C PHE A 28 -15.31 -1.79 -3.75
N THR A 29 -16.00 -0.66 -4.00
CA THR A 29 -17.03 -0.55 -5.05
C THR A 29 -16.47 -0.42 -6.46
N LEU A 30 -15.18 -0.11 -6.59
CA LEU A 30 -14.53 0.08 -7.88
C LEU A 30 -14.60 -1.16 -8.78
N LYS A 31 -14.63 -0.93 -10.09
CA LYS A 31 -14.42 -2.00 -11.08
C LYS A 31 -12.97 -2.49 -11.01
N GLY A 32 -12.71 -3.72 -11.45
CA GLY A 32 -11.38 -4.35 -11.36
C GLY A 32 -10.22 -3.46 -11.85
N PRO A 33 -10.27 -2.89 -13.07
CA PRO A 33 -9.21 -2.02 -13.59
C PRO A 33 -9.01 -0.74 -12.77
N ASP A 34 -10.09 -0.10 -12.34
CA ASP A 34 -10.03 1.15 -11.57
C ASP A 34 -9.50 0.91 -10.15
N PHE A 35 -9.87 -0.23 -9.55
CA PHE A 35 -9.29 -0.68 -8.30
C PHE A 35 -7.79 -0.91 -8.45
N LEU A 36 -7.36 -1.55 -9.54
CA LEU A 36 -5.94 -1.81 -9.76
C LEU A 36 -5.15 -0.51 -9.86
N LYS A 37 -5.67 0.48 -10.60
CA LYS A 37 -5.07 1.82 -10.70
C LYS A 37 -4.97 2.50 -9.33
N PHE A 38 -6.08 2.53 -8.59
CA PHE A 38 -6.11 3.05 -7.22
C PHE A 38 -5.05 2.37 -6.34
N TYR A 39 -5.00 1.04 -6.38
CA TYR A 39 -4.10 0.25 -5.57
C TYR A 39 -2.64 0.52 -5.92
N ILE A 40 -2.30 0.63 -7.21
CA ILE A 40 -0.95 0.97 -7.68
C ILE A 40 -0.53 2.37 -7.25
N ILE A 41 -1.42 3.37 -7.37
CA ILE A 41 -1.15 4.75 -6.91
C ILE A 41 -0.88 4.76 -5.41
N LEU A 42 -1.69 4.06 -4.63
CA LEU A 42 -1.54 3.93 -3.19
C LEU A 42 -0.22 3.25 -2.82
N LEU A 43 0.10 2.13 -3.47
CA LEU A 43 1.31 1.35 -3.21
C LEU A 43 2.57 2.16 -3.53
N LEU A 44 2.62 2.77 -4.72
CA LEU A 44 3.76 3.57 -5.17
C LEU A 44 3.95 4.80 -4.29
N GLY A 45 2.88 5.52 -3.98
CA GLY A 45 2.94 6.68 -3.10
C GLY A 45 3.42 6.30 -1.70
N PHE A 46 2.93 5.17 -1.16
CA PHE A 46 3.33 4.68 0.15
C PHE A 46 4.82 4.32 0.19
N TYR A 47 5.30 3.51 -0.74
CA TYR A 47 6.71 3.11 -0.75
C TYR A 47 7.66 4.26 -1.09
N ALA A 48 7.26 5.23 -1.93
CA ALA A 48 8.03 6.44 -2.16
C ALA A 48 8.18 7.27 -0.86
N SER A 49 7.09 7.42 -0.11
CA SER A 49 7.09 8.07 1.20
C SER A 49 8.02 7.34 2.20
N VAL A 50 7.96 6.01 2.25
CA VAL A 50 8.83 5.18 3.09
C VAL A 50 10.31 5.35 2.71
N PHE A 51 10.63 5.33 1.42
CA PHE A 51 11.99 5.51 0.92
C PHE A 51 12.55 6.87 1.32
N MET A 52 11.77 7.94 1.14
CA MET A 52 12.16 9.30 1.52
C MET A 52 12.43 9.42 3.02
N ILE A 53 11.58 8.82 3.87
CA ILE A 53 11.78 8.79 5.33
C ILE A 53 13.00 7.95 5.71
N ASN A 54 13.23 6.81 5.06
CA ASN A 54 14.39 5.96 5.34
C ASN A 54 15.72 6.64 4.98
N SER A 55 15.72 7.49 3.95
CA SER A 55 16.88 8.32 3.59
C SER A 55 17.13 9.47 4.58
N LEU A 56 16.07 10.02 5.19
CA LEU A 56 16.15 11.16 6.12
C LEU A 56 16.34 10.73 7.57
N THR A 57 15.80 9.57 7.92
CA THR A 57 15.87 8.99 9.25
C THR A 57 16.37 7.57 9.13
N GLU A 58 17.51 7.32 9.74
CA GLU A 58 18.23 6.07 9.75
C GLU A 58 17.46 4.83 10.28
N THR A 59 16.24 5.02 10.78
CA THR A 59 15.40 3.98 11.39
C THR A 59 14.01 4.00 10.78
N ILE A 60 13.56 2.84 10.30
CA ILE A 60 12.19 2.64 9.83
C ILE A 60 11.25 2.67 11.04
N PRO A 61 10.25 3.57 11.08
CA PRO A 61 9.33 3.64 12.19
C PRO A 61 8.37 2.45 12.17
N LYS A 62 7.98 1.95 13.36
CA LYS A 62 6.97 0.89 13.51
C LYS A 62 5.66 1.20 12.77
N THR A 63 5.34 2.48 12.59
CA THR A 63 4.17 2.97 11.83
C THR A 63 4.18 2.51 10.38
N THR A 64 5.34 2.37 9.73
CA THR A 64 5.43 1.87 8.35
C THR A 64 4.85 0.47 8.23
N LEU A 65 5.13 -0.42 9.18
CA LEU A 65 4.60 -1.78 9.17
C LEU A 65 3.07 -1.81 9.34
N TYR A 66 2.52 -0.95 10.20
CA TYR A 66 1.06 -0.83 10.36
C TYR A 66 0.38 -0.35 9.06
N PHE A 67 0.93 0.67 8.40
CA PHE A 67 0.37 1.16 7.13
C PHE A 67 0.52 0.13 5.99
N ALA A 68 1.67 -0.53 5.88
CA ALA A 68 1.86 -1.62 4.91
C ALA A 68 0.83 -2.75 5.13
N GLY A 69 0.62 -3.16 6.39
CA GLY A 69 -0.39 -4.16 6.74
C GLY A 69 -1.82 -3.73 6.38
N LEU A 70 -2.18 -2.45 6.57
CA LEU A 70 -3.49 -1.93 6.18
C LEU A 70 -3.69 -1.91 4.66
N ILE A 71 -2.66 -1.54 3.89
CA ILE A 71 -2.71 -1.54 2.42
C ILE A 71 -2.86 -2.98 1.92
N PHE A 72 -2.04 -3.89 2.44
CA PHE A 72 -2.13 -5.31 2.14
C PHE A 72 -3.52 -5.89 2.44
N LEU A 73 -4.09 -5.57 3.61
CA LEU A 73 -5.43 -6.01 4.00
C LEU A 73 -6.51 -5.51 3.02
N LEU A 74 -6.38 -4.26 2.54
CA LEU A 74 -7.28 -3.69 1.54
C LEU A 74 -7.22 -4.48 0.22
N GLY A 75 -6.01 -4.88 -0.22
CA GLY A 75 -5.81 -5.76 -1.37
C GLY A 75 -6.43 -7.14 -1.19
N ILE A 76 -6.26 -7.76 -0.01
CA ILE A 76 -6.84 -9.08 0.31
C ILE A 76 -8.38 -9.05 0.30
N ILE A 77 -9.01 -8.03 0.90
CA ILE A 77 -10.47 -7.89 0.89
C ILE A 77 -10.98 -7.83 -0.56
N LYS A 78 -10.30 -7.07 -1.43
CA LYS A 78 -10.69 -7.01 -2.85
C LYS A 78 -10.45 -8.33 -3.56
N LEU A 79 -9.36 -9.03 -3.25
CA LEU A 79 -9.04 -10.33 -3.83
C LEU A 79 -10.15 -11.35 -3.54
N ILE A 80 -10.56 -11.47 -2.28
CA ILE A 80 -11.66 -12.36 -1.87
C ILE A 80 -12.94 -12.01 -2.64
N ARG A 81 -13.29 -10.73 -2.71
CA ARG A 81 -14.47 -10.28 -3.46
C ARG A 81 -14.37 -10.59 -4.96
N GLY A 82 -13.18 -10.44 -5.55
CA GLY A 82 -12.93 -10.75 -6.96
C GLY A 82 -13.07 -12.24 -7.27
N MET A 83 -12.55 -13.09 -6.38
CA MET A 83 -12.68 -14.55 -6.48
C MET A 83 -14.14 -15.00 -6.35
N LEU A 84 -14.88 -14.46 -5.37
CA LEU A 84 -16.30 -14.78 -5.17
C LEU A 84 -17.17 -14.39 -6.38
N LEU A 85 -16.81 -13.32 -7.09
CA LEU A 85 -17.50 -12.87 -8.30
C LEU A 85 -17.01 -13.55 -9.59
N GLY A 86 -16.10 -14.54 -9.49
CA GLY A 86 -15.52 -15.24 -10.63
C GLY A 86 -14.72 -14.32 -11.57
N LYS A 87 -14.24 -13.17 -11.08
CA LYS A 87 -13.48 -12.21 -11.89
C LYS A 87 -12.01 -12.59 -11.94
N PRO A 88 -11.31 -12.29 -13.05
CA PRO A 88 -9.87 -12.50 -13.12
C PRO A 88 -9.15 -11.59 -12.12
N VAL A 89 -8.37 -12.19 -11.22
CA VAL A 89 -7.64 -11.48 -10.15
C VAL A 89 -6.12 -11.62 -10.27
N GLY A 90 -5.60 -12.18 -11.37
CA GLY A 90 -4.17 -12.48 -11.53
C GLY A 90 -3.25 -11.29 -11.27
N PHE A 91 -3.55 -10.12 -11.83
CA PHE A 91 -2.74 -8.92 -11.59
C PHE A 91 -2.74 -8.49 -10.12
N LEU A 92 -3.87 -8.61 -9.43
CA LEU A 92 -3.97 -8.26 -8.01
C LEU A 92 -3.12 -9.21 -7.15
N VAL A 93 -3.15 -10.51 -7.47
CA VAL A 93 -2.30 -11.52 -6.81
C VAL A 93 -0.82 -11.19 -7.00
N MET A 94 -0.41 -10.86 -8.23
CA MET A 94 0.99 -10.49 -8.51
C MET A 94 1.44 -9.26 -7.71
N ILE A 95 0.59 -8.24 -7.58
CA ILE A 95 0.91 -7.05 -6.78
C ILE A 95 1.02 -7.39 -5.29
N LEU A 96 0.11 -8.21 -4.76
CA LEU A 96 0.15 -8.65 -3.35
C LEU A 96 1.42 -9.44 -3.03
N ILE A 97 1.85 -10.31 -3.94
CA ILE A 97 3.12 -11.05 -3.79
C ILE A 97 4.30 -10.08 -3.77
N ALA A 98 4.34 -9.11 -4.70
CA ALA A 98 5.39 -8.10 -4.73
C ALA A 98 5.42 -7.26 -3.45
N GLU A 99 4.26 -6.88 -2.91
CA GLU A 99 4.14 -6.14 -1.66
C GLU A 99 4.72 -6.93 -0.46
N CYS A 100 4.44 -8.24 -0.38
CA CYS A 100 5.05 -9.12 0.63
C CYS A 100 6.58 -9.15 0.51
N ILE A 101 7.12 -9.34 -0.70
CA ILE A 101 8.57 -9.40 -0.94
C ILE A 101 9.23 -8.09 -0.49
N VAL A 102 8.68 -6.95 -0.90
CA VAL A 102 9.21 -5.63 -0.54
C VAL A 102 9.16 -5.43 0.98
N THR A 103 8.05 -5.77 1.63
CA THR A 103 7.90 -5.63 3.09
C THR A 103 8.93 -6.48 3.86
N VAL A 104 9.14 -7.73 3.44
CA VAL A 104 10.15 -8.62 4.03
C VAL A 104 11.56 -8.05 3.87
N PHE A 105 11.89 -7.53 2.68
CA PHE A 105 13.18 -6.92 2.42
C PHE A 105 13.45 -5.72 3.34
N PHE A 106 12.45 -4.85 3.54
CA PHE A 106 12.55 -3.73 4.48
C PHE A 106 12.72 -4.18 5.93
N MET A 107 12.03 -5.23 6.37
CA MET A 107 12.23 -5.79 7.71
C MET A 107 13.65 -6.34 7.89
N LEU A 108 14.16 -7.07 6.90
CA LEU A 108 15.50 -7.67 6.94
C LEU A 108 16.59 -6.58 7.01
N ALA A 109 16.45 -5.53 6.22
CA ALA A 109 17.35 -4.37 6.24
C ALA A 109 17.38 -3.67 7.60
N HIS A 110 16.20 -3.54 8.25
CA HIS A 110 16.11 -2.97 9.59
C HIS A 110 16.78 -3.85 10.66
N VAL A 111 16.59 -5.18 10.60
CA VAL A 111 17.23 -6.13 11.53
C VAL A 111 18.76 -6.07 11.40
N ASN A 112 19.28 -6.07 10.17
CA ASN A 112 20.72 -6.02 9.92
C ASN A 112 21.35 -4.71 10.46
N LYS A 113 20.64 -3.59 10.34
CA LYS A 113 21.11 -2.30 10.87
C LYS A 113 21.10 -2.24 12.41
N LYS A 114 20.25 -3.01 13.08
CA LYS A 114 20.21 -3.07 14.56
C LYS A 114 21.34 -3.94 15.16
N ILE A 115 21.91 -4.85 14.37
CA ILE A 115 22.94 -5.80 14.80
C ILE A 115 24.36 -5.22 14.63
N ARG A 116 24.54 -4.21 13.78
CA ARG A 116 25.81 -3.48 13.61
C ARG A 116 25.90 -2.31 14.59
#